data_AF-A0A962W477-F1
#
_entry.id   AF-A0A962W477-F1
#
_cell.length_a   1.000
_cell.length_b   1.000
_cell.length_c   1.000
_cell.angle_alpha   90.00
_cell.angle_beta   90.00
_cell.angle_gamma   90.00
#
_symmetry.space_group_name_H-M   'P 1'
#
loop_
_entity.id
_entity.type
_entity.pdbx_description
1 polymer ?
#
loop_
_entity_poly.entity_id
_entity_poly.type
_entity_poly.pdbx_seq_one_letter_code
_entity_poly.pdbx_strand_id
1 'polypeptide(L)' 'MSERVELYTDGACKGNPGPGGWGAVLRFNGTEKELFGG' A
#
# COMPACT_ATOMS: atom_id res chain seq x y z
N MET A 1 25.26 -5.81 4.90
CA MET A 1 23.87 -6.27 5.13
C MET A 1 22.98 -5.44 4.23
N SER A 2 22.04 -6.03 3.50
CA SER A 2 21.09 -5.25 2.70
C SER A 2 20.07 -4.58 3.63
N GLU A 3 19.79 -3.31 3.41
CA GLU A 3 18.73 -2.62 4.14
C GLU A 3 17.36 -3.17 3.68
N ARG A 4 16.49 -3.46 4.66
CA ARG A 4 15.17 -4.05 4.39
C ARG A 4 14.16 -2.95 4.07
N VAL A 5 13.51 -3.06 2.92
CA VAL A 5 12.31 -2.28 2.60
C VAL A 5 11.10 -3.11 3.00
N GLU A 6 10.15 -2.53 3.73
CA GLU A 6 8.88 -3.17 4.08
C GLU A 6 7.75 -2.52 3.30
N LEU A 7 6.91 -3.34 2.65
CA LEU A 7 5.70 -2.91 1.97
C LEU A 7 4.50 -3.66 2.55
N TYR A 8 3.47 -2.93 2.95
CA TYR A 8 2.16 -3.45 3.30
C TYR A 8 1.17 -2.96 2.25
N THR A 9 0.33 -3.84 1.74
CA THR A 9 -0.60 -3.51 0.65
C THR A 9 -1.98 -4.03 0.96
N ASP A 10 -3.00 -3.23 0.66
CA ASP A 10 -4.41 -3.63 0.75
C ASP A 10 -5.22 -3.04 -0.42
N GLY A 11 -6.32 -3.70 -0.76
CA GLY A 11 -7.20 -3.28 -1.84
C GLY A 11 -8.61 -3.82 -1.66
N ALA A 12 -9.60 -2.99 -1.98
CA ALA A 12 -11.01 -3.32 -1.83
C ALA A 12 -11.85 -2.72 -2.96
N CYS A 13 -12.96 -3.38 -3.29
CA CYS A 13 -13.93 -2.93 -4.29
C CYS A 13 -15.35 -2.86 -3.71
N LYS A 14 -16.14 -1.87 -4.14
CA LYS A 14 -17.57 -1.76 -3.84
C LYS A 14 -18.39 -2.59 -4.83
N GLY A 15 -18.51 -3.90 -4.59
CA GLY A 15 -19.31 -4.81 -5.43
C GLY A 15 -18.51 -5.56 -6.49
N ASN A 16 -19.20 -6.26 -7.41
CA ASN A 16 -18.60 -7.08 -8.47
C ASN A 16 -19.40 -6.98 -9.80
N PRO A 17 -19.07 -6.04 -10.73
CA PRO A 17 -18.00 -5.03 -10.62
C PRO A 17 -18.45 -3.79 -9.82
N GLY A 18 -17.49 -3.01 -9.36
CA GLY A 18 -17.73 -1.67 -8.85
C GLY A 18 -16.44 -0.90 -8.56
N PRO A 19 -16.55 0.38 -8.15
CA PRO A 19 -15.38 1.21 -7.88
C PRO A 19 -14.47 0.57 -6.84
N GLY A 20 -13.17 0.54 -7.12
CA GLY A 20 -12.15 -0.05 -6.25
C GLY A 20 -11.09 0.97 -5.86
N GLY A 21 -10.49 0.73 -4.69
CA GLY A 21 -9.38 1.52 -4.18
C GLY A 21 -8.28 0.60 -3.66
N TRP A 22 -7.09 1.17 -3.52
CA TRP A 22 -5.91 0.48 -3.01
C TRP A 22 -5.10 1.41 -2.10
N GLY A 23 -4.34 0.80 -1.20
CA GLY A 23 -3.43 1.48 -0.31
C GLY A 23 -2.15 0.68 -0.12
N ALA A 24 -1.04 1.39 0.11
CA ALA A 24 0.21 0.78 0.50
C ALA A 24 0.96 1.64 1.51
N VAL A 25 1.66 0.99 2.44
CA VAL A 25 2.59 1.61 3.39
C VAL A 25 3.99 1.11 3.08
N LEU A 26 4.90 2.03 2.75
CA LEU A 26 6.32 1.77 2.53
C LEU A 26 7.09 2.24 3.77
N ARG A 27 7.87 1.33 4.38
CA ARG A 27 8.82 1.66 5.44
C ARG A 27 10.24 1.37 5.00
N PHE A 28 11.10 2.37 5.16
CA PHE A 28 12.52 2.24 4.87
C PHE A 28 13.32 3.22 5.72
N ASN A 29 14.36 2.72 6.38
CA ASN A 29 15.29 3.54 7.18
C ASN A 29 14.59 4.50 8.16
N GLY A 30 13.61 3.99 8.91
CA GLY A 30 12.82 4.78 9.87
C GLY A 30 11.84 5.78 9.26
N THR A 31 11.77 5.87 7.93
CA THR A 31 10.81 6.71 7.21
C THR A 31 9.62 5.86 6.76
N GLU A 32 8.42 6.40 6.92
CA GLU A 32 7.18 5.81 6.44
C GLU A 32 6.57 6.69 5.35
N LYS A 33 6.03 6.07 4.30
CA LYS A 33 5.29 6.74 3.24
C LYS A 33 4.02 5.96 2.92
N GLU A 34 2.90 6.67 2.90
CA GLU A 34 1.61 6.16 2.44
C GLU A 34 1.43 6.43 0.93
N LEU A 35 0.87 5.46 0.23
CA LEU A 35 0.50 5.50 -1.17
C LEU A 35 -0.95 5.00 -1.29
N PHE A 36 -1.76 5.63 -2.14
CA PHE A 36 -3.14 5.22 -2.35
C PHE A 36 -3.66 5.68 -3.71
N GLY A 37 -4.74 5.06 -4.17
CA GLY A 37 -5.43 5.46 -5.38
C GLY A 37 -6.66 4.61 -5.67
N GLY A 38 -7.37 4.98 -6.75
CA GLY A 38 -8.67 4.39 -7.10
C GLY A 38 -9.85 5.19 -6.56
#